data_AF-A0A0B6XX19-F1
#
_entry.id   AF-A0A0B6XX19-F1
#
_cell.length_a   1.000
_cell.length_b   1.000
_cell.length_c   1.000
_cell.angle_alpha   90.00
_cell.angle_beta   90.00
_cell.angle_gamma   90.00
#
_symmetry.space_group_name_H-M   'P 1'
#
loop_
_entity.id
_entity.type
_entity.pdbx_description
1 polymer ?
#
loop_
_entity_poly.entity_id
_entity_poly.type
_entity_poly.pdbx_seq_one_letter_code
_entity_poly.pdbx_strand_id
1 'polypeptide(L)'
;FNSDFGKSLMIQRVVPQDQILYQTERYHVSTFGYDIPVYKDGEYVIVLKFSEVWFAAPNQKVFDVVLNGEHTIISELDIYSRVGRGSAHDEII
;
A
#
# COMPACT_ATOMS: atom_id res chain seq x y z
N PHE A 1 5.41 2.86 11.74
CA PHE A 1 6.52 1.93 12.03
C PHE A 1 6.91 1.20 10.76
N ASN A 2 8.18 0.80 10.63
CA ASN A 2 8.63 -0.08 9.53
C ASN A 2 8.51 -1.54 10.01
N SER A 3 8.07 -2.45 9.13
CA SER A 3 7.96 -3.89 9.40
C SER A 3 8.59 -4.69 8.28
N ASP A 4 9.21 -5.80 8.69
CA ASP A 4 9.86 -6.79 7.82
C ASP A 4 9.09 -8.13 7.79
N PHE A 5 7.86 -8.16 8.32
CA PHE A 5 7.08 -9.39 8.46
C PHE A 5 6.87 -10.13 7.12
N GLY A 6 6.68 -9.35 6.05
CA GLY A 6 6.51 -9.86 4.69
C GLY A 6 7.71 -10.59 4.12
N LYS A 7 8.93 -10.42 4.66
CA LYS A 7 10.14 -11.12 4.18
C LYS A 7 10.07 -12.64 4.29
N SER A 8 9.20 -13.17 5.14
CA SER A 8 8.94 -14.61 5.26
C SER A 8 8.06 -15.18 4.14
N LEU A 9 7.44 -14.32 3.34
CA LEU A 9 6.48 -14.69 2.29
C LEU A 9 7.12 -14.56 0.91
N MET A 10 6.76 -15.48 0.02
CA MET A 10 6.98 -15.29 -1.42
C MET A 10 5.85 -14.42 -1.96
N ILE A 11 6.17 -13.20 -2.40
CA ILE A 11 5.14 -12.28 -2.90
C ILE A 11 4.69 -12.71 -4.29
N GLN A 12 3.38 -12.91 -4.45
CA GLN A 12 2.74 -13.25 -5.71
C GLN A 12 2.49 -12.01 -6.57
N ARG A 13 2.27 -12.21 -7.89
CA ARG A 13 1.96 -11.15 -8.88
C ARG A 13 3.06 -10.09 -9.07
N VAL A 14 4.31 -10.44 -8.76
CA VAL A 14 5.49 -9.59 -8.94
C VAL A 14 6.69 -10.45 -9.37
N VAL A 15 7.60 -9.87 -10.14
CA VAL A 15 8.84 -10.56 -10.53
C VAL A 15 9.76 -10.74 -9.30
N PRO A 16 10.58 -11.81 -9.24
CA PRO A 16 11.38 -12.12 -8.04
C PRO A 16 12.26 -10.98 -7.54
N GLN A 17 12.78 -10.16 -8.45
CA GLN A 17 13.70 -9.05 -8.15
C GLN A 17 13.01 -7.92 -7.38
N ASP A 18 11.71 -7.72 -7.63
CA ASP A 18 10.92 -6.64 -7.04
C ASP A 18 10.12 -7.08 -5.82
N GLN A 19 10.15 -8.38 -5.45
CA GLN A 19 9.44 -8.89 -4.27
C GLN A 19 9.79 -8.11 -3.02
N ILE A 20 11.05 -7.68 -2.87
CA ILE A 20 11.52 -6.94 -1.70
C ILE A 20 10.71 -5.66 -1.43
N LEU A 21 10.22 -5.00 -2.49
CA LEU A 21 9.40 -3.77 -2.38
C LEU A 21 8.06 -4.03 -1.68
N TYR A 22 7.55 -5.26 -1.77
CA TYR A 22 6.27 -5.70 -1.20
C TYR A 22 6.43 -6.57 0.06
N GLN A 23 7.68 -6.89 0.44
CA GLN A 23 8.00 -7.63 1.66
C GLN A 23 8.26 -6.70 2.86
N THR A 24 8.60 -5.44 2.59
CA THR A 24 8.74 -4.39 3.61
C THR A 24 7.53 -3.48 3.60
N GLU A 25 7.08 -3.03 4.78
CA GLU A 25 5.93 -2.13 4.87
C GLU A 25 6.17 -0.97 5.84
N ARG A 26 5.47 0.13 5.61
CA ARG A 26 5.17 1.11 6.65
C ARG A 26 3.74 0.91 7.09
N TYR A 27 3.55 0.70 8.39
CA TYR A 27 2.23 0.52 8.98
C TYR A 27 2.04 1.45 10.18
N HIS A 28 0.78 1.71 10.48
CA HIS A 28 0.37 2.44 11.67
C HIS A 28 -0.97 1.89 12.16
N VAL A 29 -1.26 2.05 13.45
CA VAL A 29 -2.52 1.58 14.08
C VAL A 29 -3.67 2.58 13.95
N SER A 30 -3.40 3.71 13.31
CA SER A 30 -4.30 4.84 13.05
C SER A 30 -3.83 5.50 11.74
N THR A 31 -4.26 6.72 11.46
CA THR A 31 -3.83 7.47 10.27
C THR A 31 -2.34 7.81 10.32
N PHE A 32 -1.66 7.68 9.17
CA PHE A 32 -0.34 8.23 8.92
C PHE A 32 -0.29 8.79 7.50
N GLY A 33 0.68 9.67 7.23
CA GLY A 33 0.81 10.33 5.93
C GLY A 33 2.25 10.52 5.50
N TYR A 34 2.41 11.03 4.29
CA TYR A 34 3.68 11.44 3.71
C TYR A 34 3.59 12.89 3.26
N ASP A 35 4.57 13.70 3.65
CA ASP A 35 4.77 15.04 3.10
C ASP A 35 5.82 14.95 2.00
N ILE A 36 5.36 15.04 0.75
CA ILE A 36 6.22 14.98 -0.44
C ILE A 36 6.28 16.39 -1.04
N PRO A 37 7.44 17.08 -0.97
CA PRO A 37 7.54 18.43 -1.50
C PRO A 37 7.46 18.44 -3.02
N VAL A 38 6.55 19.25 -3.56
CA VAL A 38 6.40 19.49 -5.00
C VAL A 38 6.94 20.87 -5.32
N TYR A 39 7.99 20.94 -6.14
CA TYR A 39 8.73 22.18 -6.41
C TYR A 39 8.30 22.91 -7.69
N LYS A 40 7.48 22.26 -8.52
CA LYS A 40 7.02 22.80 -9.80
C LYS A 40 5.59 22.32 -10.06
N ASP A 41 4.80 23.20 -10.66
CA ASP A 41 3.48 22.82 -11.15
C ASP A 41 3.62 21.85 -12.32
N GLY A 42 2.72 20.88 -12.40
CA GLY A 42 2.72 19.86 -13.43
C GLY A 42 1.72 18.74 -13.15
N GLU A 43 1.59 17.84 -14.10
CA GLU A 43 0.82 16.61 -13.95
C GLU A 43 1.72 15.54 -13.31
N TYR A 44 1.19 14.88 -12.29
CA TYR A 44 1.89 13.84 -11.55
C TYR A 44 1.04 12.58 -11.54
N VAL A 45 1.71 11.43 -11.71
CA VAL A 45 1.10 10.11 -11.52
C VAL A 45 1.54 9.59 -10.17
N ILE A 46 0.59 9.14 -9.36
CA ILE A 46 0.86 8.52 -8.07
C ILE A 46 0.67 7.01 -8.22
N VAL A 47 1.74 6.26 -7.97
CA VAL A 47 1.68 4.79 -7.91
C VAL A 47 1.87 4.36 -6.47
N LEU A 48 0.81 3.82 -5.87
CA LEU A 48 0.83 3.27 -4.52
C LEU A 48 0.95 1.76 -4.59
N LYS A 49 2.00 1.22 -3.99
CA LYS A 49 2.29 -0.22 -3.96
C LYS A 49 1.93 -0.77 -2.59
N PHE A 50 1.06 -1.77 -2.58
CA PHE A 50 0.53 -2.41 -1.38
C PHE A 50 0.75 -3.91 -1.39
N SER A 51 0.84 -4.47 -0.20
CA SER A 51 0.86 -5.91 0.06
C SER A 51 0.26 -6.14 1.44
N GLU A 52 -0.73 -7.02 1.55
CA GLU A 52 -1.22 -7.47 2.85
C GLU A 52 -0.38 -8.67 3.30
N VAL A 53 0.41 -8.49 4.35
CA VAL A 53 1.31 -9.54 4.85
C VAL A 53 0.90 -10.07 6.22
N TRP A 54 0.05 -9.36 6.95
CA TRP A 54 -0.31 -9.63 8.35
C TRP A 54 -1.72 -10.21 8.50
N PHE A 55 -2.72 -9.50 7.98
CA PHE A 55 -4.12 -9.91 8.09
C PHE A 55 -4.44 -11.10 7.20
N ALA A 56 -5.40 -11.91 7.66
CA ALA A 56 -5.67 -13.23 7.10
C ALA A 56 -7.12 -13.39 6.59
N ALA A 57 -7.93 -12.33 6.64
CA ALA A 57 -9.29 -12.33 6.12
C ALA A 57 -9.71 -10.94 5.58
N PRO A 58 -10.76 -10.89 4.74
CA PRO A 58 -11.41 -9.65 4.31
C PRO A 58 -11.91 -8.81 5.49
N ASN A 59 -12.07 -7.51 5.29
CA ASN A 59 -12.63 -6.53 6.23
C ASN A 59 -11.86 -6.36 7.55
N GLN A 60 -10.66 -6.94 7.69
CA GLN A 60 -9.82 -6.73 8.86
C GLN A 60 -9.00 -5.44 8.79
N LYS A 61 -8.67 -4.99 7.57
CA LYS A 61 -7.99 -3.72 7.30
C LYS A 61 -8.61 -3.06 6.08
N VAL A 62 -9.45 -2.07 6.34
CA VAL A 62 -10.10 -1.24 5.32
C VAL A 62 -9.71 0.21 5.61
N PHE A 63 -9.24 0.92 4.59
CA PHE A 63 -8.78 2.31 4.76
C PHE A 63 -8.98 3.12 3.48
N ASP A 64 -8.99 4.44 3.66
CA ASP A 64 -9.01 5.40 2.56
C ASP A 64 -7.62 5.98 2.34
N VAL A 65 -7.36 6.46 1.12
CA VAL A 65 -6.18 7.27 0.80
C VAL A 65 -6.64 8.67 0.43
N VAL A 66 -6.13 9.66 1.17
CA VAL A 66 -6.47 11.06 1.01
C VAL A 66 -5.25 11.85 0.55
N LEU A 67 -5.41 12.63 -0.52
CA LEU A 67 -4.42 13.54 -1.07
C LEU A 67 -4.67 14.97 -0.54
N ASN A 68 -3.60 15.62 -0.09
CA ASN A 68 -3.61 16.99 0.45
C ASN A 68 -4.61 17.21 1.60
N GLY A 69 -4.95 16.15 2.34
CA GLY A 69 -5.85 16.21 3.49
C GLY A 69 -7.34 16.35 3.17
N GLU A 70 -7.71 16.55 1.89
CA GLU A 70 -9.09 16.84 1.50
C GLU A 70 -9.64 15.90 0.42
N HIS A 71 -8.80 15.39 -0.49
CA HIS A 71 -9.27 14.62 -1.64
C HIS A 71 -9.09 13.13 -1.41
N THR A 72 -10.17 12.40 -1.13
CA THR A 72 -10.13 10.94 -1.13
C THR A 72 -9.92 10.44 -2.56
N ILE A 73 -8.75 9.86 -2.83
CA ILE A 73 -8.37 9.32 -4.14
C ILE A 73 -8.59 7.80 -4.24
N ILE A 74 -8.62 7.12 -3.10
CA ILE A 74 -9.04 5.70 -3.00
C ILE A 74 -9.92 5.57 -1.76
N SER A 75 -11.09 4.97 -1.90
CA SER A 75 -12.03 4.73 -0.81
C SER A 75 -12.21 3.24 -0.52
N GLU A 76 -12.41 2.90 0.75
CA GLU A 76 -12.73 1.55 1.25
C GLU A 76 -11.76 0.47 0.73
N LEU A 77 -10.45 0.79 0.70
CA LEU A 77 -9.43 -0.12 0.20
C LEU A 77 -9.18 -1.26 1.19
N ASP A 78 -9.50 -2.48 0.75
CA ASP A 78 -9.13 -3.73 1.40
C ASP A 78 -8.20 -4.53 0.49
N ILE A 79 -6.89 -4.51 0.79
CA ILE A 79 -5.88 -5.22 0.01
C ILE A 79 -6.11 -6.74 0.04
N TYR A 80 -6.52 -7.29 1.19
CA TYR A 80 -6.79 -8.72 1.31
C TYR A 80 -7.95 -9.12 0.39
N SER A 81 -9.04 -8.34 0.38
CA SER A 81 -10.17 -8.60 -0.51
C SER A 81 -9.80 -8.50 -1.99
N ARG A 82 -8.85 -7.63 -2.36
CA ARG A 82 -8.40 -7.44 -3.75
C ARG A 82 -7.52 -8.58 -4.24
N VAL A 83 -6.52 -8.98 -3.45
CA VAL A 83 -5.44 -9.87 -3.93
C VAL A 83 -5.04 -10.98 -2.96
N GLY A 84 -5.65 -11.04 -1.78
CA GLY A 84 -5.29 -11.95 -0.70
C GLY A 84 -3.99 -11.54 0.01
N ARG A 85 -3.54 -12.42 0.93
CA ARG A 85 -2.31 -12.23 1.68
C ARG A 85 -1.08 -12.62 0.84
N GLY A 86 -0.01 -11.83 0.92
CA GLY A 86 1.26 -12.11 0.26
C GLY A 86 1.24 -11.90 -1.26
N SER A 87 0.42 -10.96 -1.73
CA SER A 87 0.30 -10.61 -3.15
C SER A 87 0.57 -9.13 -3.36
N ALA A 88 1.25 -8.79 -4.44
CA ALA A 88 1.43 -7.42 -4.87
C ALA A 88 0.11 -6.82 -5.40
N HIS A 89 -0.19 -5.60 -4.96
CA HIS A 89 -1.31 -4.79 -5.44
C HIS A 89 -0.86 -3.36 -5.68
N ASP A 90 -1.23 -2.79 -6.81
CA ASP A 90 -0.86 -1.43 -7.21
C ASP A 90 -2.12 -0.61 -7.47
N GLU A 91 -2.13 0.62 -6.98
CA GLU A 91 -3.11 1.65 -7.32
C GLU A 91 -2.39 2.75 -8.11
N ILE A 92 -2.94 3.11 -9.27
CA ILE A 92 -2.40 4.14 -10.15
C ILE A 92 -3.44 5.26 -10.22
N ILE A 93 -3.06 6.45 -9.77
CA ILE A 93 -3.87 7.67 -9.76
C ILE A 93 -3.22 8.70 -10.69
#